data_AF-A0A496AQE4-F1
#
_entry.id   AF-A0A496AQE4-F1
#
_cell.length_a   1.000
_cell.length_b   1.000
_cell.length_c   1.000
_cell.angle_alpha   90.00
_cell.angle_beta   90.00
_cell.angle_gamma   90.00
#
_symmetry.space_group_name_H-M   'P 1'
#
loop_
_entity.id
_entity.type
_entity.pdbx_description
1 polymer ?
#
loop_
_entity_poly.entity_id
_entity_poly.type
_entity_poly.pdbx_seq_one_letter_code
_entity_poly.pdbx_strand_id
1 'polypeptide(L)'
;MNLDSVFPDGREDEKYCECILFYFDLSSKFVVVPMELKGGKAEAHKAVKQLKGGLDFATDYIPNNVEAICIPILFHNGISRFEVRQLKKPQSRIASMGITSDIKTAKCGSKLSVLLSNL
;
A
#
# COMPACT_ATOMS: atom_id res chain seq x y z
N MET A 1 13.37 20.58 5.34
CA MET A 1 13.62 19.37 4.50
C MET A 1 12.77 19.53 3.27
N ASN A 2 13.37 19.59 2.08
CA ASN A 2 12.63 19.74 0.82
C ASN A 2 12.09 18.36 0.43
N LEU A 3 10.79 18.15 0.58
CA LEU A 3 10.15 16.84 0.32
C LEU A 3 10.40 16.37 -1.12
N ASP A 4 10.50 17.30 -2.07
CA ASP A 4 10.77 16.99 -3.49
C ASP A 4 12.18 16.43 -3.72
N SER A 5 13.11 16.64 -2.78
CA SER A 5 14.47 16.05 -2.86
C SER A 5 14.58 14.66 -2.23
N VAL A 6 13.53 14.19 -1.55
CA VAL A 6 13.47 12.85 -0.92
C VAL A 6 12.87 11.81 -1.87
N PHE A 7 12.02 12.26 -2.81
CA PHE A 7 11.46 11.40 -3.84
C PHE A 7 12.33 11.49 -5.09
N PRO A 8 13.04 10.43 -5.49
CA PRO A 8 13.87 10.46 -6.70
C PRO A 8 13.00 10.86 -7.90
N ASP A 9 13.53 11.73 -8.77
CA ASP A 9 12.87 12.28 -9.96
C ASP A 9 12.37 11.19 -10.92
N GLY A 10 11.23 10.59 -10.58
CA GLY A 10 10.14 10.13 -11.43
C GLY A 10 10.42 9.31 -12.69
N ARG A 11 11.61 8.75 -12.91
CA ARG A 11 11.88 7.89 -14.07
C ARG A 11 11.61 6.42 -13.73
N GLU A 12 10.42 5.96 -14.15
CA GLU A 12 10.09 4.61 -14.63
C GLU A 12 10.46 3.36 -13.82
N ASP A 13 10.91 3.47 -12.58
CA ASP A 13 11.05 2.27 -11.76
C ASP A 13 9.69 1.89 -11.17
N GLU A 14 9.11 0.80 -11.69
CA GLU A 14 7.92 0.06 -11.21
C GLU A 14 8.03 -0.45 -9.74
N LYS A 15 8.81 0.22 -8.90
CA LYS A 15 9.23 -0.25 -7.58
C LYS A 15 8.35 0.31 -6.47
N TYR A 16 7.85 1.54 -6.59
CA TYR A 16 7.15 2.21 -5.50
C TYR A 16 5.67 2.44 -5.86
N CYS A 17 4.85 2.52 -4.81
CA CYS A 17 3.45 2.87 -4.93
C CYS A 17 3.24 4.39 -5.02
N GLU A 18 2.11 4.86 -5.55
CA GLU A 18 1.91 6.29 -5.78
C GLU A 18 1.81 7.13 -4.49
N CYS A 19 1.37 6.55 -3.37
CA CYS A 19 1.24 7.29 -2.11
C CYS A 19 1.45 6.39 -0.90
N ILE A 20 1.99 6.95 0.19
CA ILE A 20 2.08 6.28 1.49
C ILE A 20 1.54 7.25 2.54
N LEU A 21 0.55 6.80 3.31
CA LEU A 21 0.01 7.54 4.43
C LEU A 21 0.56 6.98 5.75
N PHE A 22 1.00 7.88 6.63
CA PHE A 22 1.48 7.57 7.98
C PHE A 22 0.61 8.28 9.00
N TYR A 23 0.16 7.57 10.04
CA TYR A 23 -0.56 8.17 11.17
C TYR A 23 -0.49 7.28 12.41
N PHE A 24 -0.82 7.83 13.58
CA PHE A 24 -1.09 7.03 14.78
C PHE A 24 -2.60 6.82 14.93
N ASP A 25 -3.03 5.59 15.15
CA ASP A 25 -4.42 5.30 15.46
C ASP A 25 -4.79 5.71 16.91
N LEU A 26 -6.05 5.51 17.28
CA LEU A 26 -6.56 5.83 18.62
C LEU A 26 -5.92 4.98 19.73
N SER A 27 -5.32 3.84 19.37
CA SER A 27 -4.61 2.94 20.27
C SER A 27 -3.10 3.19 20.27
N SER A 28 -2.65 4.31 19.71
CA SER A 28 -1.23 4.69 19.58
C SER A 28 -0.38 3.72 18.75
N LYS A 29 -0.99 2.93 17.86
CA LYS A 29 -0.26 2.11 16.90
C LYS A 29 0.12 2.95 15.69
N PHE A 30 1.33 2.76 15.18
CA PHE A 30 1.81 3.45 13.99
C PHE A 30 1.28 2.77 12.74
N VAL A 31 0.38 3.42 12.03
CA VAL A 31 -0.25 2.86 10.83
C VAL A 31 0.45 3.37 9.59
N VAL A 32 0.85 2.43 8.73
CA VAL A 32 1.43 2.68 7.41
C VAL A 32 0.48 2.14 6.34
N VAL A 33 0.07 3.01 5.43
CA VAL A 33 -0.88 2.68 4.36
C VAL A 33 -0.24 2.97 3.01
N PRO A 34 0.50 2.02 2.42
CA PRO A 34 0.93 2.13 1.03
C PRO A 34 -0.30 1.99 0.12
N MET A 35 -0.44 2.92 -0.81
CA MET A 35 -1.58 3.05 -1.70
C MET A 35 -1.13 3.06 -3.15
N GLU A 36 -1.72 2.17 -3.94
CA GLU A 36 -1.51 2.07 -5.39
C GLU A 36 -2.80 2.43 -6.14
N LEU A 37 -2.68 3.11 -7.28
CA LEU A 37 -3.75 3.57 -8.15
C LEU A 37 -3.61 2.90 -9.53
N LYS A 38 -4.58 2.07 -9.91
CA LYS A 38 -4.53 1.38 -11.21
C LYS A 38 -5.75 1.63 -12.09
N GLY A 39 -5.53 2.06 -13.33
CA GLY A 39 -6.57 2.15 -14.37
C GLY A 39 -6.51 0.99 -15.37
N GLY A 40 -7.67 0.60 -15.92
CA GLY A 40 -7.73 -0.29 -17.08
C GLY A 40 -7.24 -1.73 -16.83
N LYS A 41 -6.41 -2.25 -17.74
CA LYS A 41 -5.87 -3.63 -17.74
C LYS A 41 -4.71 -3.82 -16.74
N ALA A 42 -4.90 -3.40 -15.51
CA ALA A 42 -3.88 -3.49 -14.49
C ALA A 42 -3.63 -4.94 -14.06
N GLU A 43 -2.36 -5.27 -13.87
CA GLU A 43 -1.89 -6.60 -13.48
C GLU A 43 -1.66 -6.65 -11.97
N ALA A 44 -2.23 -7.66 -11.30
CA ALA A 44 -2.15 -7.82 -9.86
C ALA A 44 -0.71 -7.90 -9.36
N HIS A 45 0.17 -8.60 -10.09
CA HIS A 45 1.55 -8.78 -9.67
C HIS A 45 2.33 -7.46 -9.64
N LYS A 46 2.04 -6.52 -10.58
CA LYS A 46 2.66 -5.20 -10.59
C LYS A 46 2.21 -4.38 -9.39
N ALA A 47 0.90 -4.35 -9.12
CA ALA A 47 0.35 -3.69 -7.94
C ALA A 47 0.96 -4.24 -6.64
N VAL A 48 1.09 -5.56 -6.51
CA VAL A 48 1.74 -6.20 -5.36
C VAL A 48 3.19 -5.74 -5.22
N LYS A 49 3.96 -5.74 -6.31
CA LYS A 49 5.37 -5.32 -6.32
C LYS A 49 5.53 -3.86 -5.86
N GLN A 50 4.71 -2.96 -6.38
CA GLN A 50 4.76 -1.54 -6.04
C GLN A 50 4.35 -1.27 -4.60
N LEU A 51 3.29 -1.91 -4.12
CA LEU A 51 2.88 -1.82 -2.71
C LEU A 51 3.95 -2.38 -1.76
N LYS A 52 4.65 -3.46 -2.16
CA LYS A 52 5.80 -3.99 -1.41
C LYS A 52 6.94 -2.99 -1.36
N GLY A 53 7.38 -2.46 -2.50
CA GLY A 53 8.49 -1.51 -2.50
C GLY A 53 8.14 -0.18 -1.81
N GLY A 54 6.88 0.27 -1.88
CA GLY A 54 6.39 1.38 -1.07
C GLY A 54 6.47 1.11 0.43
N LEU A 55 6.14 -0.11 0.86
CA LEU A 55 6.30 -0.51 2.26
C LEU A 55 7.76 -0.64 2.67
N ASP A 56 8.62 -1.22 1.83
CA ASP A 56 10.06 -1.33 2.09
C ASP A 56 10.71 0.06 2.22
N PHE A 57 10.25 1.03 1.44
CA PHE A 57 10.64 2.43 1.64
C PHE A 57 10.09 2.99 2.97
N ALA A 58 8.84 2.69 3.30
CA ALA A 58 8.19 3.19 4.51
C ALA A 58 8.82 2.65 5.81
N THR A 59 9.41 1.45 5.80
CA THR A 59 9.99 0.83 7.00
C THR A 59 11.11 1.66 7.62
N ASP A 60 11.85 2.41 6.81
CA ASP A 60 12.94 3.28 7.28
C ASP A 60 12.44 4.46 8.13
N TYR A 61 11.13 4.76 8.05
CA TYR A 61 10.49 5.88 8.74
C TYR A 61 9.65 5.43 9.94
N ILE A 62 9.54 4.12 10.20
CA ILE A 62 8.80 3.59 11.34
C ILE A 62 9.63 3.83 12.60
N PRO A 63 9.09 4.51 13.63
CA PRO A 63 9.84 4.74 14.86
C PRO A 63 10.28 3.42 15.51
N ASN A 64 11.52 3.39 16.00
CA ASN A 64 11.95 2.27 16.84
C ASN A 64 11.11 2.27 18.13
N ASN A 65 10.62 1.10 18.53
CA ASN A 65 9.80 0.87 19.75
C ASN A 65 8.31 1.20 19.66
N VAL A 66 7.73 1.34 18.46
CA VAL A 66 6.26 1.37 18.31
C VAL A 66 5.76 0.11 17.61
N GLU A 67 4.59 -0.38 18.01
CA GLU A 67 3.87 -1.38 17.23
C GLU A 67 3.37 -0.71 15.95
N ALA A 68 3.73 -1.27 14.80
CA ALA A 68 3.31 -0.75 13.50
C ALA A 68 2.37 -1.72 12.78
N ILE A 69 1.33 -1.17 12.16
CA ILE A 69 0.37 -1.90 11.34
C ILE A 69 0.53 -1.46 9.89
N CYS A 70 0.64 -2.43 8.97
CA CYS A 70 0.63 -2.16 7.55
C CYS A 70 -0.73 -2.51 6.91
N ILE A 71 -1.27 -1.57 6.14
CA ILE A 71 -2.54 -1.72 5.42
C ILE A 71 -2.34 -1.37 3.95
N PRO A 72 -1.94 -2.33 3.13
CA PRO A 72 -1.78 -2.05 1.71
C PRO A 72 -3.13 -1.91 1.02
N ILE A 73 -3.28 -0.87 0.20
CA ILE A 73 -4.51 -0.56 -0.50
C ILE A 73 -4.25 -0.40 -1.99
N LEU A 74 -5.04 -1.09 -2.80
CA LEU A 74 -5.13 -0.87 -4.24
C LEU A 74 -6.46 -0.19 -4.58
N PHE A 75 -6.41 1.05 -5.03
CA PHE A 75 -7.52 1.68 -5.73
C PHE A 75 -7.46 1.35 -7.21
N HIS A 76 -8.61 1.04 -7.81
CA HIS A 76 -8.65 0.66 -9.20
C HIS A 76 -9.85 1.22 -9.97
N ASN A 77 -9.68 1.44 -11.28
CA ASN A 77 -10.75 1.75 -12.21
C ASN A 77 -10.70 0.81 -13.43
N GLY A 78 -11.24 -0.41 -13.27
CA GLY A 78 -11.37 -1.38 -14.37
C GLY A 78 -10.55 -2.67 -14.25
N ILE A 79 -10.00 -3.01 -13.07
CA ILE A 79 -9.29 -4.28 -12.88
C ILE A 79 -10.20 -5.48 -13.18
N SER A 80 -9.65 -6.49 -13.85
CA SER A 80 -10.41 -7.68 -14.21
C SER A 80 -10.74 -8.52 -12.97
N ARG A 81 -11.85 -9.28 -13.01
CA ARG A 81 -12.19 -10.22 -11.93
C ARG A 81 -11.11 -11.27 -11.70
N PHE A 82 -10.38 -11.66 -12.76
CA PHE A 82 -9.28 -12.60 -12.66
C PHE A 82 -8.15 -12.00 -11.82
N GLU A 83 -7.75 -10.76 -12.09
CA GLU A 83 -6.70 -10.07 -11.35
C GLU A 83 -7.09 -9.83 -9.88
N VAL A 84 -8.36 -9.46 -9.61
CA VAL A 84 -8.87 -9.38 -8.23
C VAL A 84 -8.75 -10.70 -7.49
N ARG A 85 -8.98 -11.84 -8.17
CA ARG A 85 -8.78 -13.16 -7.56
C ARG A 85 -7.31 -13.45 -7.30
N GLN A 86 -6.39 -13.00 -8.16
CA GLN A 86 -4.95 -13.15 -7.91
C GLN A 86 -4.52 -12.37 -6.66
N LEU A 87 -5.05 -11.15 -6.45
CA LEU A 87 -4.74 -10.34 -5.26
C LEU A 87 -5.16 -10.99 -3.93
N LYS A 88 -6.15 -11.90 -3.96
CA LYS A 88 -6.61 -12.63 -2.76
C LYS A 88 -5.80 -13.88 -2.44
N LYS A 89 -4.86 -14.27 -3.29
CA LYS A 89 -4.05 -15.46 -3.06
C LYS A 89 -2.93 -15.18 -2.03
N PRO A 90 -2.47 -16.19 -1.27
CA PRO A 90 -1.46 -16.00 -0.24
C PRO A 90 -0.16 -15.31 -0.72
N GLN A 91 0.30 -15.60 -1.95
CA GLN A 91 1.51 -14.98 -2.50
C GLN A 91 1.41 -13.47 -2.76
N SER A 92 0.18 -12.95 -2.87
CA SER A 92 -0.10 -11.53 -3.10
C SER A 92 -0.14 -10.73 -1.80
N ARG A 93 -0.08 -11.41 -0.65
CA ARG A 93 0.01 -10.75 0.65
C ARG A 93 1.35 -10.03 0.79
N ILE A 94 1.33 -8.99 1.60
CA ILE A 94 2.49 -8.15 1.85
C ILE A 94 2.96 -8.42 3.27
N ALA A 95 4.18 -8.94 3.38
CA ALA A 95 4.82 -9.22 4.66
C ALA A 95 5.73 -8.07 5.04
N SER A 96 5.62 -7.58 6.27
CA SER A 96 6.54 -6.60 6.85
C SER A 96 6.54 -6.73 8.36
N MET A 97 7.72 -6.57 8.97
CA MET A 97 7.89 -6.61 10.43
C MET A 97 7.29 -7.88 11.08
N GLY A 98 7.38 -9.03 10.40
CA GLY A 98 6.83 -10.31 10.87
C GLY A 98 5.30 -10.45 10.74
N ILE A 99 4.60 -9.43 10.26
CA ILE A 99 3.14 -9.44 10.03
C ILE A 99 2.88 -9.56 8.53
N THR A 100 1.85 -10.33 8.18
CA THR A 100 1.39 -10.48 6.79
C THR A 100 0.01 -9.85 6.63
N SER A 101 -0.09 -8.88 5.73
CA SER A 101 -1.33 -8.14 5.45
C SER A 101 -1.91 -8.49 4.07
N ASP A 102 -3.23 -8.68 4.03
CA ASP A 102 -3.98 -8.78 2.78
C ASP A 102 -4.10 -7.39 2.12
N ILE A 103 -4.05 -7.35 0.79
CA ILE A 103 -4.27 -6.11 0.03
C ILE A 103 -5.75 -5.78 0.00
N LYS A 104 -6.12 -4.65 0.61
CA LYS A 104 -7.47 -4.10 0.51
C LYS A 104 -7.67 -3.50 -0.89
N THR A 105 -8.84 -3.72 -1.48
CA THR A 105 -9.15 -3.22 -2.83
C THR A 105 -10.37 -2.33 -2.80
N ALA A 106 -10.35 -1.26 -3.58
CA ALA A 106 -11.48 -0.35 -3.75
C ALA A 106 -11.52 0.26 -5.14
N LYS A 107 -12.68 0.77 -5.54
CA LYS A 107 -12.76 1.56 -6.77
C LYS A 107 -12.15 2.95 -6.56
N CYS A 108 -11.50 3.51 -7.59
CA CYS A 108 -11.09 4.92 -7.56
C CYS A 108 -12.31 5.81 -7.25
N GLY A 109 -12.11 6.83 -6.41
CA GLY A 109 -13.18 7.69 -5.89
C GLY A 109 -13.91 7.14 -4.65
N SER A 110 -13.57 5.93 -4.20
CA SER A 110 -14.06 5.41 -2.91
C SER A 110 -13.45 6.17 -1.74
N LYS A 111 -14.21 6.32 -0.65
CA LYS A 111 -13.70 6.96 0.58
C LYS A 111 -12.71 6.04 1.29
N LEU A 112 -11.51 6.56 1.57
CA LEU A 112 -10.46 5.83 2.29
C LEU A 112 -10.93 5.36 3.67
N SER A 113 -11.78 6.15 4.35
CA SER A 113 -12.31 5.80 5.68
C SER A 113 -13.06 4.45 5.72
N VAL A 114 -13.69 4.04 4.62
CA VAL A 114 -14.39 2.74 4.52
C VAL A 114 -13.41 1.57 4.55
N LEU A 115 -12.18 1.77 4.07
CA LEU A 115 -11.14 0.73 4.07
C LEU A 115 -10.41 0.66 5.40
N LEU A 116 -10.39 1.76 6.14
CA LEU A 116 -9.69 1.88 7.43
C LEU A 116 -10.61 1.62 8.64
N SER A 117 -11.94 1.56 8.47
CA SER A 117 -12.91 1.46 9.56
C SER A 117 -12.93 0.13 10.35
N ASN A 118 -12.08 -0.84 9.99
CA ASN A 118 -11.99 -2.16 10.63
C ASN A 118 -10.61 -2.39 11.26
N LEU A 119 -9.98 -1.32 11.76
CA LEU A 119 -8.71 -1.38 12.49
C LEU A 119 -8.97 -1.25 13.98
#